data_AF-A0A1A7XDH8-F1
#
_entry.id   AF-A0A1A7XDH8-F1
#
_cell.length_a   1.000
_cell.length_b   1.000
_cell.length_c   1.000
_cell.angle_alpha   90.00
_cell.angle_beta   90.00
_cell.angle_gamma   90.00
#
_symmetry.space_group_name_H-M   'P 1'
#
loop_
_entity.id
_entity.type
_entity.pdbx_description
1 polymer ?
#
loop_
_entity_poly.entity_id
_entity_poly.type
_entity_poly.pdbx_seq_one_letter_code
_entity_poly.pdbx_strand_id
1 'polypeptide(L)'
;VSENGNLVVSGKMSILEDTALHSLHNSKSQQAAQNSDSKLKLDAHDVYKELRLRGYDYGKAFQGILESNNAGDSGKLEWTGNWVTFLDTMLQMIVVGLPGRNLRLPTRIRSVCIDPVSQLDKVF
;
A
#
# COMPACT_ATOMS: atom_id res chain seq x y z
N VAL A 1 -12.28 16.10 -6.47
CA VAL A 1 -12.19 16.62 -5.09
C VAL A 1 -11.52 17.98 -5.15
N SER A 2 -12.06 18.98 -4.46
CA SER A 2 -11.51 20.34 -4.39
C SER A 2 -11.30 20.77 -2.93
N GLU A 3 -10.32 21.64 -2.69
CA GLU A 3 -10.05 22.27 -1.41
C GLU A 3 -9.89 23.78 -1.64
N ASN A 4 -10.57 24.62 -0.85
CA ASN A 4 -10.58 26.08 -1.00
C ASN A 4 -10.88 26.57 -2.42
N GLY A 5 -11.78 25.88 -3.13
CA GLY A 5 -12.16 26.20 -4.52
C GLY A 5 -11.16 25.73 -5.58
N ASN A 6 -10.01 25.18 -5.20
CA ASN A 6 -9.00 24.67 -6.11
C ASN A 6 -9.13 23.16 -6.30
N LEU A 7 -8.94 22.69 -7.54
CA LEU A 7 -8.91 21.27 -7.85
C LEU A 7 -7.68 20.62 -7.19
N VAL A 8 -7.90 19.63 -6.32
CA VAL A 8 -6.81 18.90 -5.65
C VAL A 8 -6.60 17.50 -6.21
N VAL A 9 -7.69 16.81 -6.57
CA VAL A 9 -7.65 15.44 -7.12
C VAL A 9 -8.74 15.27 -8.17
N SER A 10 -8.36 14.65 -9.29
CA SER A 10 -9.26 14.20 -10.36
C SER A 10 -9.05 12.71 -10.66
N GLY A 11 -10.07 12.06 -11.20
CA GLY A 11 -10.03 10.64 -11.51
C GLY A 11 -11.39 10.12 -11.96
N LYS A 12 -11.47 8.79 -12.16
CA LYS A 12 -12.70 8.07 -12.49
C LYS A 12 -12.95 6.99 -11.44
N MET A 13 -14.20 6.84 -11.05
CA MET A 13 -14.69 5.78 -10.18
C MET A 13 -15.75 4.98 -10.94
N SER A 14 -15.71 3.67 -10.79
CA SER A 14 -16.73 2.75 -11.30
C SER A 14 -16.80 1.54 -10.40
N ILE A 15 -17.99 0.97 -10.25
CA ILE A 15 -18.18 -0.33 -9.62
C ILE A 15 -17.73 -1.40 -10.61
N LEU A 16 -16.96 -2.37 -10.14
CA LEU A 16 -16.46 -3.46 -10.96
C LEU A 16 -17.51 -4.56 -11.06
N GLU A 17 -17.71 -5.11 -12.26
CA GLU A 17 -18.57 -6.29 -12.46
C GLU A 17 -17.94 -7.54 -11.85
N ASP A 18 -18.78 -8.48 -11.40
CA ASP A 18 -18.34 -9.71 -10.71
C ASP A 18 -17.36 -10.53 -11.55
N THR A 19 -17.57 -10.63 -12.86
CA THR A 19 -16.68 -11.35 -13.80
C THR A 19 -15.27 -10.78 -13.82
N ALA A 20 -15.16 -9.45 -13.79
CA ALA A 20 -13.89 -8.75 -13.74
C ALA A 20 -13.23 -8.86 -12.34
N LEU A 21 -14.03 -8.87 -11.27
CA LEU A 21 -13.54 -9.13 -9.91
C LEU A 21 -12.96 -10.56 -9.77
N HIS A 22 -13.65 -11.58 -10.27
CA HIS A 22 -13.16 -12.95 -10.28
C HIS A 22 -11.84 -13.10 -11.07
N SER A 23 -11.77 -12.46 -12.24
CA SER A 23 -10.55 -12.45 -13.07
C SER A 23 -9.37 -11.81 -12.33
N LEU A 24 -9.61 -10.72 -11.60
CA LEU A 24 -8.62 -10.07 -10.75
C LEU A 24 -8.13 -11.00 -9.62
N HIS A 25 -9.04 -11.71 -8.96
CA HIS A 25 -8.69 -12.65 -7.88
C HIS A 25 -7.82 -13.80 -8.39
N ASN A 26 -8.16 -14.39 -9.53
CA ASN A 26 -7.37 -15.46 -10.14
C ASN A 26 -5.93 -15.00 -10.46
N SER A 27 -5.80 -13.78 -10.98
CA SER A 27 -4.50 -13.17 -11.31
C SER A 27 -3.62 -13.00 -10.07
N LYS A 28 -4.19 -12.56 -8.94
CA LYS A 28 -3.47 -12.37 -7.67
C LYS A 28 -2.98 -13.69 -7.08
N SER A 29 -3.81 -14.72 -7.09
CA SER A 29 -3.46 -16.05 -6.56
C SER A 29 -2.26 -16.67 -7.29
N GLN A 30 -2.16 -16.46 -8.61
CA GLN A 30 -1.03 -16.92 -9.41
C GLN A 30 0.29 -16.20 -9.07
N GLN A 31 0.24 -14.90 -8.73
CA GLN A 31 1.43 -14.14 -8.33
C GLN A 31 1.94 -14.53 -6.94
N ALA A 32 1.04 -14.83 -5.99
CA ALA A 32 1.42 -15.25 -4.64
C ALA A 32 2.22 -16.57 -4.64
N ALA A 33 1.93 -17.49 -5.56
CA ALA A 33 2.61 -18.77 -5.69
C ALA A 33 4.07 -18.67 -6.19
N GLN A 34 4.48 -17.52 -6.75
CA GLN A 34 5.80 -17.31 -7.36
C GLN A 34 6.81 -16.61 -6.43
N ASN A 35 6.36 -16.04 -5.31
CA ASN A 35 7.21 -15.25 -4.40
C ASN A 35 7.72 -16.08 -3.21
N SER A 36 8.46 -17.16 -3.48
CA SER A 36 9.07 -18.02 -2.45
C SER A 36 10.54 -17.70 -2.15
N ASP A 37 11.09 -16.60 -2.70
CA ASP A 37 12.47 -16.22 -2.44
C ASP A 37 12.64 -15.58 -1.06
N SER A 38 13.69 -16.00 -0.36
CA SER A 38 14.12 -15.52 0.95
C SER A 38 14.69 -14.09 0.88
N LYS A 39 13.86 -13.13 0.47
CA LYS A 39 14.21 -11.71 0.52
C LYS A 39 14.43 -11.30 1.98
N LEU A 40 15.47 -10.51 2.23
CA LEU A 40 15.75 -9.91 3.54
C LEU A 40 14.50 -9.19 4.06
N LYS A 41 14.10 -9.55 5.28
CA LYS A 41 12.96 -8.96 5.98
C LYS A 41 13.44 -7.82 6.86
N LEU A 42 12.79 -6.67 6.71
CA LEU A 42 12.92 -5.50 7.57
C LEU A 42 11.72 -5.50 8.53
N ASP A 43 11.98 -5.27 9.81
CA ASP A 43 10.91 -5.05 10.77
C ASP A 43 10.36 -3.62 10.69
N ALA A 44 9.27 -3.36 11.42
CA ALA A 44 8.66 -2.04 11.49
C ALA A 44 9.67 -0.94 11.89
N HIS A 45 10.53 -1.21 12.86
CA HIS A 45 11.50 -0.22 13.35
C HIS A 45 12.48 0.19 12.24
N ASP A 46 13.04 -0.78 11.53
CA ASP A 46 13.98 -0.53 10.44
C ASP A 46 13.33 0.20 9.27
N VAL A 47 12.10 -0.18 8.91
CA VAL A 47 11.31 0.49 7.88
C VAL A 47 11.07 1.96 8.23
N TYR A 48 10.52 2.23 9.42
CA TYR A 48 10.19 3.61 9.80
C TYR A 48 11.42 4.46 10.09
N LYS A 49 12.53 3.84 10.50
CA LYS A 49 13.82 4.51 10.60
C LYS A 49 14.34 4.94 9.23
N GLU A 50 14.29 4.08 8.22
CA GLU A 50 14.70 4.47 6.86
C GLU A 50 13.75 5.52 6.27
N LEU A 51 12.43 5.36 6.41
CA LEU A 51 11.47 6.38 5.98
C LEU A 51 11.72 7.73 6.67
N ARG A 52 12.06 7.73 7.95
CA ARG A 52 12.47 8.94 8.67
C ARG A 52 13.69 9.61 8.04
N LEU A 53 14.72 8.83 7.71
CA LEU A 53 15.93 9.33 7.05
C LEU A 53 15.64 9.91 5.65
N ARG A 54 14.55 9.51 5.00
CA ARG A 54 14.06 10.06 3.73
C ARG A 54 13.15 11.28 3.89
N GLY A 55 12.92 11.73 5.12
CA GLY A 55 12.11 12.91 5.45
C GLY A 55 10.63 12.63 5.76
N TYR A 56 10.22 11.36 5.90
CA TYR A 56 8.84 11.03 6.26
C TYR A 56 8.67 10.96 7.78
N ASP A 57 7.88 11.88 8.33
CA ASP A 57 7.50 11.93 9.74
C ASP A 57 6.12 11.31 9.99
N TYR A 58 6.02 9.98 9.84
CA TYR A 58 4.75 9.29 10.10
C TYR A 58 4.45 9.22 11.60
N GLY A 59 3.26 9.70 11.99
CA GLY A 59 2.70 9.50 13.32
C GLY A 59 2.16 8.09 13.51
N LYS A 60 1.88 7.71 14.77
CA LYS A 60 1.49 6.32 15.15
C LYS A 60 0.38 5.71 14.29
N ALA A 61 -0.67 6.47 13.98
CA ALA A 61 -1.80 5.97 13.18
C ALA A 61 -1.42 5.62 11.72
N PHE A 62 -0.30 6.14 11.22
CA PHE A 62 0.23 5.89 9.87
C PHE A 62 1.44 4.95 9.89
N GLN A 63 1.81 4.39 11.05
CA GLN A 63 2.90 3.43 11.16
C GLN A 63 2.42 1.97 11.03
N GLY A 64 1.62 1.67 10.00
CA GLY A 64 0.98 0.38 9.82
C GLY A 64 1.83 -0.73 9.19
N ILE A 65 3.13 -0.53 8.94
CA ILE A 65 4.00 -1.55 8.31
C ILE A 65 4.55 -2.41 9.45
N LEU A 66 4.21 -3.70 9.45
CA LEU A 66 4.69 -4.67 10.45
C LEU A 66 6.00 -5.33 10.00
N GLU A 67 6.07 -5.71 8.72
CA GLU A 67 7.28 -6.21 8.07
C GLU A 67 7.27 -5.83 6.59
N SER A 68 8.46 -5.65 6.01
CA SER A 68 8.63 -5.38 4.58
C SER A 68 9.88 -6.09 4.07
N ASN A 69 9.93 -6.40 2.79
CA ASN A 69 11.18 -6.76 2.14
C ASN A 69 11.91 -5.50 1.64
N ASN A 70 13.18 -5.63 1.27
CA ASN A 70 13.96 -4.49 0.76
C ASN A 70 13.40 -3.89 -0.56
N ALA A 71 12.61 -4.65 -1.32
CA ALA A 71 11.99 -4.19 -2.56
C ALA A 71 10.69 -3.42 -2.33
N GLY A 72 10.13 -3.44 -1.11
CA GLY A 72 8.82 -2.86 -0.80
C GLY A 72 7.64 -3.55 -1.52
N ASP A 73 7.86 -4.69 -2.17
CA ASP A 73 6.84 -5.41 -2.97
C ASP A 73 6.18 -6.57 -2.20
N SER A 74 6.70 -6.92 -1.02
CA SER A 74 6.08 -7.89 -0.12
C SER A 74 6.29 -7.50 1.35
N GLY A 75 5.33 -7.86 2.20
CA GLY A 75 5.34 -7.52 3.62
C GLY A 75 3.99 -7.79 4.30
N LYS A 76 3.86 -7.33 5.54
CA LYS A 76 2.59 -7.35 6.29
C LYS A 76 2.26 -5.96 6.78
N LEU A 77 0.98 -5.62 6.66
CA LEU A 77 0.43 -4.35 7.08
C LEU A 77 -0.62 -4.59 8.18
N GLU A 78 -0.68 -3.69 9.14
CA GLU A 78 -1.70 -3.66 10.18
C GLU A 78 -3.03 -3.12 9.62
N TRP A 79 -4.13 -3.78 9.97
CA TRP A 79 -5.48 -3.28 9.72
C TRP A 79 -6.09 -2.76 11.02
N THR A 80 -6.39 -1.47 11.06
CA THR A 80 -6.97 -0.80 12.25
C THR A 80 -8.43 -0.37 12.04
N GLY A 81 -9.11 -0.89 11.02
CA GLY A 81 -10.46 -0.42 10.64
C GLY A 81 -10.48 0.89 9.84
N ASN A 82 -9.31 1.45 9.48
CA ASN A 82 -9.22 2.73 8.78
C ASN A 82 -8.59 2.56 7.40
N TRP A 83 -9.41 2.73 6.35
CA TRP A 83 -8.96 2.64 4.96
C TRP A 83 -7.93 3.70 4.57
N VAL A 84 -7.99 4.90 5.16
CA VAL A 84 -7.07 5.99 4.83
C VAL A 84 -5.66 5.61 5.25
N THR A 85 -5.47 5.17 6.50
CA THR A 85 -4.15 4.77 7.02
C THR A 85 -3.66 3.50 6.33
N PHE A 86 -4.56 2.54 6.07
CA PHE A 86 -4.19 1.29 5.41
C PHE A 86 -3.71 1.50 3.96
N LEU A 87 -4.43 2.30 3.18
CA LEU A 87 -4.03 2.62 1.81
C LEU A 87 -2.75 3.48 1.78
N ASP A 88 -2.59 4.42 2.71
CA ASP A 88 -1.34 5.18 2.84
C ASP A 88 -0.16 4.25 3.15
N THR A 89 -0.34 3.30 4.06
CA THR A 89 0.67 2.29 4.40
C THR A 89 1.08 1.45 3.17
N MET A 90 0.15 1.15 2.25
CA MET A 90 0.50 0.52 0.96
C MET A 90 1.35 1.42 0.06
N LEU A 91 1.11 2.73 0.07
CA LEU A 91 1.93 3.69 -0.67
C LEU A 91 3.33 3.81 -0.05
N GLN A 92 3.43 3.76 1.29
CA GLN A 92 4.70 3.73 2.00
C GLN A 92 5.56 2.52 1.59
N MET A 93 4.96 1.34 1.41
CA MET A 93 5.67 0.15 0.92
C MET A 93 6.35 0.40 -0.42
N ILE A 94 5.68 1.09 -1.35
CA ILE A 94 6.28 1.49 -2.64
C ILE A 94 7.50 2.39 -2.39
N VAL A 95 7.39 3.35 -1.46
CA VAL A 95 8.50 4.25 -1.11
C VAL A 95 9.70 3.50 -0.54
N VAL A 96 9.49 2.46 0.27
CA VAL A 96 10.58 1.62 0.83
C VAL A 96 11.47 1.08 -0.29
N GLY A 97 10.87 0.55 -1.35
CA GLY A 97 11.58 -0.03 -2.49
C GLY A 97 12.26 0.97 -3.44
N LEU A 98 11.99 2.27 -3.31
CA LEU A 98 12.58 3.27 -4.21
C LEU A 98 14.07 3.49 -3.88
N PRO A 99 14.93 3.60 -4.91
CA PRO A 99 16.33 3.91 -4.69
C PRO A 99 16.54 5.38 -4.30
N GLY A 100 17.57 5.59 -3.49
CA GLY A 100 17.95 6.90 -2.96
C GLY A 100 17.12 7.34 -1.74
N ARG A 101 17.46 8.51 -1.20
CA ARG A 101 16.85 9.03 0.04
C ARG A 101 16.06 10.32 -0.11
N ASN A 102 15.74 10.69 -1.34
CA ASN A 102 14.95 11.88 -1.61
C ASN A 102 13.48 11.64 -1.23
N LEU A 103 12.86 12.65 -0.62
CA LEU A 103 11.42 12.65 -0.36
C LEU A 103 10.66 12.60 -1.70
N ARG A 104 9.73 11.66 -1.81
CA ARG A 104 8.89 11.44 -3.00
C ARG A 104 7.42 11.35 -2.60
N LEU A 105 6.56 12.07 -3.32
CA LEU A 105 5.12 12.02 -3.10
C LEU A 105 4.44 11.32 -4.28
N PRO A 106 3.39 10.52 -4.05
CA PRO A 106 2.57 9.96 -5.12
C PRO A 106 1.97 11.06 -5.98
N THR A 107 2.19 11.00 -7.29
CA THR A 107 1.63 11.98 -8.25
C THR A 107 0.51 11.42 -9.11
N ARG A 108 0.48 10.10 -9.31
CA ARG A 108 -0.56 9.41 -10.08
C ARG A 108 -0.67 7.95 -9.67
N ILE A 109 -1.91 7.49 -9.54
CA ILE A 109 -2.23 6.07 -9.44
C ILE A 109 -3.02 5.70 -10.69
N ARG A 110 -2.59 4.65 -11.40
CA ARG A 110 -3.25 4.22 -12.64
C ARG A 110 -4.61 3.60 -12.36
N SER A 111 -4.68 2.75 -11.34
CA SER A 111 -5.90 2.08 -10.91
C SER A 111 -5.75 1.61 -9.47
N VAL A 112 -6.83 1.66 -8.71
CA VAL A 112 -6.98 1.02 -7.39
C VAL A 112 -8.27 0.24 -7.44
N CYS A 113 -8.22 -1.03 -7.02
CA CYS A 113 -9.40 -1.86 -6.85
C CYS A 113 -9.53 -2.21 -5.38
N ILE A 114 -10.67 -1.88 -4.79
CA ILE A 114 -10.98 -2.14 -3.38
C ILE A 114 -12.10 -3.16 -3.34
N ASP A 115 -11.84 -4.30 -2.70
CA ASP A 115 -12.85 -5.29 -2.35
C ASP A 115 -12.95 -5.34 -0.82
N PRO A 116 -13.96 -4.67 -0.23
CA PRO A 116 -14.16 -4.66 1.21
C PRO A 116 -14.48 -6.04 1.81
N VAL A 117 -15.16 -6.90 1.05
CA VAL A 117 -15.55 -8.24 1.53
C VAL A 117 -14.31 -9.11 1.65
N SER A 118 -13.47 -9.14 0.61
CA SER A 118 -12.19 -9.85 0.67
C SER A 118 -11.26 -9.30 1.75
N GLN A 119 -11.31 -8.00 2.05
CA GLN A 119 -10.51 -7.44 3.14
C GLN A 119 -11.00 -7.92 4.50
N LEU A 120 -12.31 -7.98 4.74
CA LEU A 120 -12.88 -8.48 5.99
C LEU A 120 -12.45 -9.94 6.27
N ASP A 121 -12.44 -10.79 5.25
CA ASP A 121 -12.00 -12.19 5.35
C ASP A 121 -10.52 -12.35 5.78
N LYS A 122 -9.69 -11.31 5.63
CA LYS A 122 -8.27 -11.31 6.02
C LYS A 122 -8.01 -10.77 7.42
N VAL A 123 -9.04 -10.21 8.06
CA VAL A 123 -8.96 -9.65 9.42
C VAL A 123 -9.29 -10.72 10.46
N PHE A 124 -9.98 -11.79 10.03
CA PHE A 124 -10.25 -13.00 10.80
C PHE A 124 -9.24 -14.10 10.47
#